data_AF-A0AAD6T0X7-F1
#
_entry.id   AF-A0AAD6T0X7-F1
#
_cell.length_a   1.000
_cell.length_b   1.000
_cell.length_c   1.000
_cell.angle_alpha   90.00
_cell.angle_beta   90.00
_cell.angle_gamma   90.00
#
_symmetry.space_group_name_H-M   'P 1'
#
loop_
_entity.id
_entity.type
_entity.pdbx_description
1 polymer ?
#
loop_
_entity_poly.entity_id
_entity_poly.type
_entity_poly.pdbx_seq_one_letter_code
_entity_poly.pdbx_strand_id
1 'polypeptide(L)'
;MKEITPRDWDHWPTPAQLSELSKKADGLFHYAVTALHWIEDQIDEHGRACQSWVFNNLTQEGGLGQLEDLYKLVLASFKNIDNPPRNEQRHRARLAGFQHVIGTILVLQEQLTISQIIALLADIPMGNLDVRHFMQQMRSVLIPGTITSFDDAIPQMHKSFRDYIMDRHAPAEFRVLTGHAHFVTARSCMEVIVKAGSRSDVILEYSVQHWYRHLWKAVDGDVTYEDERMWNLFQHMMEEAVVHVWATTYLMDLFIAVAATGWGLLKQHADKDKRQGISRLLRKVKL
;
A
#
# COMPACT_ATOMS: atom_id res chain seq x y z
N MET A 1 19.03 11.08 -28.99
CA MET A 1 17.60 11.44 -28.87
C MET A 1 17.09 11.70 -30.27
N LYS A 2 16.15 10.89 -30.77
CA LYS A 2 15.37 11.28 -31.95
C LYS A 2 14.38 12.34 -31.47
N GLU A 3 14.39 13.51 -32.09
CA GLU A 3 13.34 14.50 -31.89
C GLU A 3 12.00 13.88 -32.29
N ILE A 4 11.04 13.92 -31.36
CA ILE A 4 9.67 13.48 -31.60
C ILE A 4 8.98 14.64 -32.32
N THR A 5 8.85 14.56 -33.64
CA THR A 5 7.99 15.47 -34.39
C THR A 5 6.53 15.16 -34.06
N PRO A 6 5.66 16.17 -33.83
CA PRO A 6 4.22 15.95 -33.71
C PRO A 6 3.72 15.23 -34.96
N ARG A 7 3.19 14.01 -34.81
CA ARG A 7 2.46 13.34 -35.90
C ARG A 7 1.18 14.15 -36.17
N ASP A 8 0.63 14.12 -37.37
CA ASP A 8 -0.67 14.75 -37.70
C ASP A 8 -1.80 14.01 -36.96
N TRP A 9 -2.11 14.46 -35.75
CA TRP A 9 -3.30 14.06 -34.96
C TRP A 9 -4.53 14.91 -35.33
N ASP A 10 -4.43 15.75 -36.37
CA ASP A 10 -5.35 16.84 -36.68
C ASP A 10 -6.82 16.44 -36.87
N HIS A 11 -7.10 15.16 -37.14
CA HIS A 11 -8.45 14.68 -37.44
C HIS A 11 -8.90 13.50 -36.56
N TRP A 12 -8.00 12.92 -35.77
CA TRP A 12 -8.29 11.79 -34.88
C TRP A 12 -7.24 11.71 -33.75
N PRO A 13 -7.64 11.51 -32.48
CA PRO A 13 -9.01 11.35 -31.99
C PRO A 13 -9.83 12.64 -32.13
N THR A 14 -11.13 12.51 -32.36
CA THR A 14 -12.03 13.68 -32.33
C THR A 14 -12.08 14.29 -30.92
N PRO A 15 -12.44 15.58 -30.76
CA PRO A 15 -12.54 16.20 -29.43
C PRO A 15 -13.45 15.44 -28.44
N ALA A 16 -14.53 14.83 -28.93
CA ALA A 16 -15.41 13.98 -28.12
C ALA A 16 -14.70 12.70 -27.65
N GLN A 17 -13.98 12.02 -28.56
CA GLN A 17 -13.19 10.84 -28.24
C GLN A 17 -12.04 11.17 -27.28
N LEU A 18 -11.37 12.31 -27.45
CA LEU A 18 -10.33 12.77 -26.54
C LEU A 18 -10.91 13.07 -25.15
N SER A 19 -12.11 13.66 -25.06
CA SER A 19 -12.80 13.88 -23.79
C SER A 19 -13.15 12.57 -23.09
N GLU A 20 -13.60 11.56 -23.83
CA GLU A 20 -13.93 10.24 -23.30
C GLU A 20 -12.68 9.49 -22.80
N LEU A 21 -11.60 9.50 -23.59
CA LEU A 21 -10.30 8.95 -23.18
C LEU A 21 -9.74 9.69 -21.95
N SER A 22 -9.90 11.01 -21.89
CA SER A 22 -9.45 11.82 -20.74
C SER A 22 -10.24 11.50 -19.48
N LYS A 23 -11.57 11.31 -19.60
CA LYS A 23 -12.43 10.86 -18.50
C LYS A 23 -12.03 9.46 -18.03
N LYS A 24 -11.74 8.56 -18.97
CA LYS A 24 -11.33 7.19 -18.62
C LYS A 24 -9.93 7.13 -18.00
N ALA A 25 -9.06 8.05 -18.40
CA ALA A 25 -7.77 8.24 -17.76
C ALA A 25 -7.88 8.79 -16.34
N ASP A 26 -8.99 9.44 -15.96
CA ASP A 26 -9.29 9.95 -14.60
C ASP A 26 -8.10 10.66 -13.91
N GLY A 27 -7.33 11.42 -14.68
CA GLY A 27 -6.14 12.13 -14.18
C GLY A 27 -4.90 11.24 -13.94
N LEU A 28 -4.96 9.94 -14.23
CA LEU A 28 -3.86 8.99 -14.13
C LEU A 28 -2.88 9.21 -15.30
N PHE A 29 -1.86 10.06 -15.10
CA PHE A 29 -0.88 10.41 -16.14
C PHE A 29 -0.24 9.19 -16.82
N HIS A 30 0.08 8.15 -16.05
CA HIS A 30 0.65 6.91 -16.61
C HIS A 30 -0.35 6.12 -17.47
N TYR A 31 -1.64 6.18 -17.15
CA TYR A 31 -2.69 5.62 -18.02
C TYR A 31 -2.72 6.38 -19.35
N ALA A 32 -2.74 7.72 -19.29
CA ALA A 32 -2.74 8.55 -20.50
C ALA A 32 -1.52 8.27 -21.38
N VAL A 33 -0.31 8.26 -20.81
CA VAL A 33 0.93 8.00 -21.56
C VAL A 33 0.96 6.59 -22.16
N THR A 34 0.51 5.58 -21.41
CA THR A 34 0.52 4.19 -21.91
C THR A 34 -0.55 3.97 -22.98
N ALA A 35 -1.73 4.55 -22.80
CA ALA A 35 -2.77 4.54 -23.83
C ALA A 35 -2.27 5.23 -25.09
N LEU A 36 -1.55 6.35 -24.98
CA LEU A 36 -0.94 7.04 -26.12
C LEU A 36 0.09 6.16 -26.85
N HIS A 37 1.05 5.56 -26.14
CA HIS A 37 2.03 4.66 -26.78
C HIS A 37 1.36 3.44 -27.43
N TRP A 38 0.36 2.84 -26.78
CA TRP A 38 -0.36 1.72 -27.37
C TRP A 38 -1.14 2.12 -28.63
N ILE A 39 -1.82 3.28 -28.60
CA ILE A 39 -2.48 3.85 -29.78
C ILE A 39 -1.48 4.03 -30.92
N GLU A 40 -0.29 4.55 -30.61
CA GLU A 40 0.79 4.75 -31.59
C GLU A 40 1.26 3.42 -32.19
N ASP A 41 1.52 2.41 -31.36
CA ASP A 41 1.94 1.07 -31.82
C ASP A 41 0.90 0.44 -32.76
N GLN A 42 -0.39 0.54 -32.41
CA GLN A 42 -1.46 -0.02 -33.23
C GLN A 42 -1.64 0.70 -34.58
N ILE A 43 -1.45 2.02 -34.60
CA ILE A 43 -1.49 2.80 -35.84
C ILE A 43 -0.26 2.50 -36.70
N ASP A 44 0.90 2.29 -36.10
CA ASP A 44 2.13 1.95 -36.82
C ASP A 44 2.04 0.54 -37.43
N GLU A 45 1.44 -0.42 -36.72
CA GLU A 45 1.30 -1.80 -37.17
C GLU A 45 0.16 -2.01 -38.20
N HIS A 46 -0.98 -1.34 -38.01
CA HIS A 46 -2.21 -1.62 -38.77
C HIS A 46 -2.73 -0.43 -39.58
N GLY A 47 -2.03 0.72 -39.51
CA GLY A 47 -2.44 1.95 -40.17
C GLY A 47 -3.74 2.54 -39.58
N ARG A 48 -4.26 3.58 -40.25
CA ARG A 48 -5.45 4.32 -39.76
C ARG A 48 -6.76 3.52 -39.77
N ALA A 49 -6.79 2.35 -40.42
CA ALA A 49 -7.99 1.50 -40.45
C ALA A 49 -8.36 0.95 -39.06
N CYS A 50 -7.40 0.85 -38.13
CA CYS A 50 -7.66 0.35 -36.78
C CYS A 50 -8.28 1.39 -35.82
N GLN A 51 -8.37 2.67 -36.20
CA GLN A 51 -8.75 3.78 -35.31
C GLN A 51 -10.08 3.57 -34.56
N SER A 52 -11.12 3.08 -35.24
CA SER A 52 -12.41 2.80 -34.60
C SER A 52 -12.34 1.61 -33.63
N TRP A 53 -11.57 0.58 -33.99
CA TRP A 53 -11.35 -0.58 -33.13
C TRP A 53 -10.50 -0.21 -31.90
N VAL A 54 -9.41 0.55 -32.08
CA VAL A 54 -8.55 1.09 -31.01
C VAL A 54 -9.38 1.90 -30.01
N PHE A 55 -10.20 2.83 -30.51
CA PHE A 55 -11.07 3.65 -29.65
C PHE A 55 -12.10 2.80 -28.89
N ASN A 56 -12.77 1.87 -29.56
CA ASN A 56 -13.79 1.02 -28.93
C ASN A 56 -13.19 0.07 -27.87
N ASN A 57 -11.99 -0.47 -28.11
CA ASN A 57 -11.30 -1.29 -27.12
C ASN A 57 -10.92 -0.45 -25.90
N LEU A 58 -10.39 0.76 -26.11
CA LEU A 58 -10.04 1.65 -24.99
C LEU A 58 -11.25 2.11 -24.19
N THR A 59 -12.47 2.14 -24.76
CA THR A 59 -13.68 2.70 -24.12
C THR A 59 -14.63 1.64 -23.54
N GLN A 60 -14.65 0.40 -24.02
CA GLN A 60 -15.49 -0.67 -23.47
C GLN A 60 -15.20 -1.02 -21.99
N GLU A 61 -16.25 -1.43 -21.26
CA GLU A 61 -16.15 -2.03 -19.93
C GLU A 61 -15.42 -3.38 -20.05
N GLY A 62 -14.28 -3.53 -19.36
CA GLY A 62 -13.41 -4.69 -19.51
C GLY A 62 -12.53 -4.68 -20.78
N GLY A 63 -12.59 -3.62 -21.60
CA GLY A 63 -11.67 -3.38 -22.72
C GLY A 63 -10.27 -3.01 -22.24
N LEU A 64 -9.65 -3.86 -21.42
CA LEU A 64 -8.45 -3.58 -20.63
C LEU A 64 -7.75 -4.87 -20.18
N GLY A 65 -7.52 -5.83 -21.10
CA GLY A 65 -6.30 -6.66 -20.98
C GLY A 65 -5.05 -5.77 -20.82
N GLN A 66 -5.12 -4.55 -21.37
CA GLN A 66 -4.14 -3.48 -21.27
C GLN A 66 -4.08 -2.72 -19.94
N LEU A 67 -5.10 -2.77 -19.06
CA LEU A 67 -4.98 -2.12 -17.74
C LEU A 67 -4.08 -2.95 -16.83
N GLU A 68 -4.22 -4.27 -16.91
CA GLU A 68 -3.25 -5.16 -16.29
C GLU A 68 -1.86 -4.92 -16.86
N ASP A 69 -1.72 -4.72 -18.18
CA ASP A 69 -0.41 -4.41 -18.79
C ASP A 69 0.13 -3.03 -18.38
N LEU A 70 -0.73 -2.03 -18.20
CA LEU A 70 -0.38 -0.75 -17.60
C LEU A 70 0.08 -0.93 -16.15
N TYR A 71 -0.63 -1.73 -15.36
CA TYR A 71 -0.23 -2.01 -13.98
C TYR A 71 1.07 -2.80 -13.96
N LYS A 72 1.27 -3.78 -14.84
CA LYS A 72 2.56 -4.45 -15.03
C LYS A 72 3.64 -3.44 -15.40
N LEU A 73 3.37 -2.44 -16.23
CA LEU A 73 4.32 -1.40 -16.59
C LEU A 73 4.67 -0.49 -15.40
N VAL A 74 3.68 -0.08 -14.59
CA VAL A 74 3.91 0.69 -13.36
C VAL A 74 4.72 -0.12 -12.36
N LEU A 75 4.41 -1.42 -12.19
CA LEU A 75 5.16 -2.31 -11.31
C LEU A 75 6.56 -2.60 -11.86
N ALA A 76 6.72 -2.74 -13.18
CA ALA A 76 8.00 -2.94 -13.84
C ALA A 76 8.88 -1.71 -13.77
N SER A 77 8.31 -0.50 -13.89
CA SER A 77 9.07 0.76 -13.73
C SER A 77 9.59 0.87 -12.29
N PHE A 78 8.78 0.47 -11.30
CA PHE A 78 9.26 0.31 -9.94
C PHE A 78 10.38 -0.73 -9.87
N LYS A 79 10.23 -1.92 -10.45
CA LYS A 79 11.24 -3.00 -10.42
C LYS A 79 12.58 -2.61 -11.07
N ASN A 80 12.54 -1.90 -12.20
CA ASN A 80 13.68 -1.68 -13.10
C ASN A 80 14.68 -0.62 -12.63
N ILE A 81 14.42 0.09 -11.53
CA ILE A 81 15.35 1.10 -10.97
C ILE A 81 16.74 0.51 -10.67
N ASP A 82 16.81 -0.77 -10.35
CA ASP A 82 18.06 -1.51 -10.13
C ASP A 82 18.03 -2.84 -10.92
N ASN A 83 17.86 -2.84 -12.25
CA ASN A 83 17.91 -4.07 -13.06
C ASN A 83 19.14 -4.13 -14.00
N PRO A 84 20.05 -5.12 -13.86
CA PRO A 84 20.05 -6.17 -12.84
C PRO A 84 20.32 -5.62 -11.42
N PRO A 85 19.77 -6.25 -10.37
CA PRO A 85 19.94 -5.79 -9.00
C PRO A 85 21.41 -5.88 -8.63
N ARG A 86 22.01 -4.70 -8.34
CA ARG A 86 23.37 -4.63 -7.79
C ARG A 86 23.45 -5.34 -6.43
N ASN A 87 22.33 -5.50 -5.75
CA ASN A 87 22.19 -6.14 -4.45
C ASN A 87 20.80 -6.78 -4.31
N GLU A 88 20.74 -8.10 -4.30
CA GLU A 88 19.49 -8.88 -4.15
C GLU A 88 18.77 -8.59 -2.82
N GLN A 89 19.52 -8.37 -1.74
CA GLN A 89 18.93 -8.05 -0.44
C GLN A 89 18.21 -6.70 -0.47
N ARG A 90 18.81 -5.70 -1.13
CA ARG A 90 18.18 -4.39 -1.32
C ARG A 90 16.91 -4.51 -2.18
N HIS A 91 16.96 -5.33 -3.23
CA HIS A 91 15.79 -5.58 -4.09
C HIS A 91 14.62 -6.19 -3.30
N ARG A 92 14.88 -7.24 -2.51
CA ARG A 92 13.87 -7.86 -1.64
C ARG A 92 13.33 -6.87 -0.60
N ALA A 93 14.19 -6.08 0.03
CA ALA A 93 13.78 -5.09 1.02
C ALA A 93 12.90 -3.99 0.41
N ARG A 94 13.17 -3.61 -0.85
CA ARG A 94 12.37 -2.63 -1.58
C ARG A 94 11.00 -3.16 -2.00
N LEU A 95 10.90 -4.42 -2.42
CA LEU A 95 9.63 -5.11 -2.68
C LEU A 95 8.80 -5.29 -1.40
N ALA A 96 9.43 -5.66 -0.29
CA ALA A 96 8.76 -5.71 1.01
C ALA A 96 8.26 -4.32 1.43
N GLY A 97 9.05 -3.27 1.18
CA GLY A 97 8.62 -1.88 1.38
C GLY A 97 7.41 -1.50 0.52
N PHE A 98 7.39 -1.91 -0.76
CA PHE A 98 6.23 -1.72 -1.64
C PHE A 98 4.97 -2.33 -1.04
N GLN A 99 5.02 -3.62 -0.69
CA GLN A 99 3.88 -4.35 -0.13
C GLN A 99 3.44 -3.72 1.20
N HIS A 100 4.38 -3.23 2.00
CA HIS A 100 4.08 -2.55 3.24
C HIS A 100 3.33 -1.22 3.01
N VAL A 101 3.81 -0.35 2.12
CA VAL A 101 3.16 0.94 1.88
C VAL A 101 1.78 0.74 1.22
N ILE A 102 1.71 -0.02 0.13
CA ILE A 102 0.46 -0.26 -0.61
C ILE A 102 -0.54 -1.03 0.25
N GLY A 103 -0.06 -2.03 0.98
CA GLY A 103 -0.87 -2.79 1.93
C GLY A 103 -1.45 -1.92 3.04
N THR A 104 -0.63 -1.07 3.66
CA THR A 104 -1.11 -0.14 4.68
C THR A 104 -2.21 0.77 4.14
N ILE A 105 -2.00 1.40 2.97
CA ILE A 105 -3.02 2.25 2.32
C ILE A 105 -4.34 1.49 2.11
N LEU A 106 -4.27 0.23 1.69
CA LEU A 106 -5.45 -0.62 1.45
C LEU A 106 -6.26 -0.93 2.71
N VAL A 107 -5.61 -1.01 3.87
CA VAL A 107 -6.21 -1.49 5.12
C VAL A 107 -6.45 -0.40 6.16
N LEU A 108 -6.13 0.86 5.86
CA LEU A 108 -6.36 1.98 6.77
C LEU A 108 -7.80 1.99 7.29
N GLN A 109 -7.98 2.23 8.59
CA GLN A 109 -9.32 2.34 9.21
C GLN A 109 -9.97 3.72 9.02
N GLU A 110 -9.17 4.74 8.70
CA GLU A 110 -9.62 6.09 8.38
C GLU A 110 -8.68 6.74 7.35
N GLN A 111 -9.12 7.83 6.73
CA GLN A 111 -8.34 8.52 5.72
C GLN A 111 -7.18 9.29 6.37
N LEU A 112 -5.96 8.97 5.96
CA LEU A 112 -4.75 9.69 6.37
C LEU A 112 -4.16 10.47 5.20
N THR A 113 -3.54 11.61 5.48
CA THR A 113 -2.74 12.34 4.50
C THR A 113 -1.42 11.61 4.20
N ILE A 114 -0.74 11.97 3.12
CA ILE A 114 0.57 11.41 2.79
C ILE A 114 1.59 11.65 3.90
N SER A 115 1.62 12.85 4.48
CA SER A 115 2.51 13.15 5.61
C SER A 115 2.26 12.25 6.82
N GLN A 116 0.99 11.97 7.13
CA GLN A 116 0.60 11.06 8.21
C GLN A 116 0.98 9.60 7.90
N ILE A 117 0.82 9.15 6.65
CA ILE A 117 1.23 7.80 6.23
C ILE A 117 2.76 7.63 6.28
N ILE A 118 3.52 8.65 5.88
CA ILE A 118 4.99 8.64 6.02
C ILE A 118 5.38 8.53 7.49
N ALA A 119 4.70 9.27 8.38
CA ALA A 119 4.95 9.19 9.82
C ALA A 119 4.61 7.81 10.39
N LEU A 120 3.51 7.19 9.94
CA LEU A 120 3.11 5.83 10.33
C LEU A 120 4.17 4.80 9.94
N LEU A 121 4.69 4.91 8.71
CA LEU A 121 5.61 3.95 8.10
C LEU A 121 7.09 4.28 8.37
N ALA A 122 7.37 5.03 9.44
CA ALA A 122 8.73 5.37 9.87
C ALA A 122 9.55 4.14 10.31
N ASP A 123 8.93 2.96 10.45
CA ASP A 123 9.62 1.69 10.69
C ASP A 123 10.29 1.13 9.43
N ILE A 124 9.95 1.64 8.23
CA ILE A 124 10.62 1.29 6.97
C ILE A 124 11.96 2.05 6.90
N PRO A 125 13.11 1.35 6.89
CA PRO A 125 14.39 2.04 6.77
C PRO A 125 14.51 2.78 5.44
N MET A 126 14.98 4.03 5.46
CA MET A 126 15.19 4.85 4.26
C MET A 126 16.06 4.16 3.20
N GLY A 127 17.03 3.34 3.62
CA GLY A 127 17.89 2.57 2.70
C GLY A 127 17.15 1.44 1.96
N ASN A 128 16.01 0.98 2.50
CA ASN A 128 15.17 -0.04 1.88
C ASN A 128 14.16 0.60 0.91
N LEU A 129 13.46 1.65 1.36
CA LEU A 129 12.51 2.41 0.55
C LEU A 129 12.32 3.82 1.14
N ASP A 130 12.53 4.85 0.34
CA ASP A 130 12.05 6.20 0.64
C ASP A 130 10.56 6.26 0.37
N VAL A 131 9.74 6.23 1.44
CA VAL A 131 8.28 6.20 1.36
C VAL A 131 7.72 7.44 0.66
N ARG A 132 8.31 8.62 0.90
CA ARG A 132 7.87 9.87 0.27
C ARG A 132 8.11 9.80 -1.23
N HIS A 133 9.33 9.46 -1.64
CA HIS A 133 9.68 9.34 -3.05
C HIS A 133 8.84 8.25 -3.74
N PHE A 134 8.62 7.12 -3.06
CA PHE A 134 7.76 6.05 -3.54
C PHE A 134 6.33 6.54 -3.81
N MET A 135 5.71 7.24 -2.86
CA MET A 135 4.35 7.75 -3.04
C MET A 135 4.27 8.80 -4.15
N GLN A 136 5.36 9.57 -4.40
CA GLN A 136 5.45 10.48 -5.53
C GLN A 136 5.51 9.73 -6.87
N GLN A 137 6.32 8.66 -6.95
CA GLN A 137 6.39 7.80 -8.13
C GLN A 137 5.04 7.13 -8.42
N MET A 138 4.35 6.69 -7.36
CA MET A 138 3.04 6.04 -7.45
C MET A 138 1.87 7.03 -7.46
N ARG A 139 2.13 8.34 -7.55
CA ARG A 139 1.11 9.40 -7.49
C ARG A 139 -0.02 9.15 -8.49
N SER A 140 0.33 8.68 -9.68
CA SER A 140 -0.65 8.40 -10.73
C SER A 140 -1.61 7.26 -10.45
N VAL A 141 -1.37 6.41 -9.45
CA VAL A 141 -2.30 5.34 -9.05
C VAL A 141 -2.81 5.52 -7.62
N LEU A 142 -2.24 6.48 -6.89
CA LEU A 142 -2.56 6.79 -5.50
C LEU A 142 -3.22 8.16 -5.29
N ILE A 143 -3.18 9.10 -6.23
CA ILE A 143 -3.76 10.45 -6.05
C ILE A 143 -4.41 10.92 -7.36
N PRO A 144 -5.74 10.97 -7.45
CA PRO A 144 -6.42 11.56 -8.59
C PRO A 144 -6.33 13.09 -8.53
N GLY A 145 -5.52 13.69 -9.41
CA GLY A 145 -5.68 15.07 -9.90
C GLY A 145 -5.96 16.20 -8.91
N THR A 146 -5.39 16.22 -7.70
CA THR A 146 -5.69 17.25 -6.68
C THR A 146 -4.86 18.54 -6.82
N ILE A 147 -5.48 19.66 -6.43
CA ILE A 147 -4.91 21.03 -6.36
C ILE A 147 -4.18 21.26 -5.01
N THR A 148 -4.25 20.30 -4.08
CA THR A 148 -3.62 20.37 -2.76
C THR A 148 -2.13 20.04 -2.82
N SER A 149 -1.38 20.50 -1.82
CA SER A 149 0.03 20.10 -1.66
C SER A 149 0.12 18.57 -1.56
N PHE A 150 1.21 17.98 -2.06
CA PHE A 150 1.38 16.52 -2.08
C PHE A 150 1.27 15.92 -0.66
N ASP A 151 1.84 16.59 0.34
CA ASP A 151 1.88 16.07 1.72
C ASP A 151 0.52 16.09 2.44
N ASP A 152 -0.37 16.99 1.99
CA ASP A 152 -1.73 17.14 2.53
C ASP A 152 -2.76 16.32 1.74
N ALA A 153 -2.37 15.72 0.62
CA ALA A 153 -3.26 14.88 -0.17
C ALA A 153 -3.62 13.61 0.59
N ILE A 154 -4.87 13.18 0.44
CA ILE A 154 -5.34 11.86 0.91
C ILE A 154 -5.16 10.89 -0.27
N PRO A 155 -4.34 9.84 -0.14
CA PRO A 155 -4.17 8.91 -1.24
C PRO A 155 -5.47 8.12 -1.46
N GLN A 156 -5.93 8.13 -2.70
CA GLN A 156 -7.05 7.35 -3.20
C GLN A 156 -6.54 6.38 -4.25
N MET A 157 -6.62 5.11 -3.93
CA MET A 157 -6.27 4.04 -4.86
C MET A 157 -7.45 3.77 -5.78
N HIS A 158 -7.23 3.83 -7.10
CA HIS A 158 -8.30 3.49 -8.04
C HIS A 158 -8.75 2.04 -7.83
N LYS A 159 -10.07 1.80 -7.84
CA LYS A 159 -10.66 0.49 -7.51
C LYS A 159 -10.05 -0.65 -8.33
N SER A 160 -9.85 -0.47 -9.63
CA SER A 160 -9.26 -1.51 -10.48
C SER A 160 -7.78 -1.81 -10.18
N PHE A 161 -6.99 -0.83 -9.71
CA PHE A 161 -5.61 -1.09 -9.28
C PHE A 161 -5.58 -1.85 -7.96
N ARG A 162 -6.47 -1.46 -7.03
CA ARG A 162 -6.72 -2.20 -5.80
C ARG A 162 -7.10 -3.65 -6.09
N ASP A 163 -8.08 -3.87 -6.97
CA ASP A 163 -8.56 -5.21 -7.30
C ASP A 163 -7.43 -6.02 -7.96
N TYR A 164 -6.67 -5.42 -8.88
CA TYR A 164 -5.53 -6.07 -9.53
C TYR A 164 -4.43 -6.49 -8.54
N ILE A 165 -3.97 -5.60 -7.65
CA ILE A 165 -2.84 -5.87 -6.76
C ILE A 165 -3.15 -6.95 -5.70
N MET A 166 -4.43 -7.20 -5.43
CA MET A 166 -4.89 -8.25 -4.53
C MET A 166 -5.17 -9.58 -5.26
N ASP A 167 -5.31 -9.54 -6.59
CA ASP A 167 -5.69 -10.71 -7.38
C ASP A 167 -4.49 -11.61 -7.74
N ARG A 168 -4.79 -12.86 -8.08
CA ARG A 168 -3.80 -13.87 -8.50
C ARG A 168 -3.09 -13.53 -9.81
N HIS A 169 -3.62 -12.65 -10.64
CA HIS A 169 -3.00 -12.24 -11.91
C HIS A 169 -1.87 -11.21 -11.70
N ALA A 170 -1.83 -10.49 -10.56
CA ALA A 170 -0.69 -9.65 -10.24
C ALA A 170 0.58 -10.49 -9.98
N PRO A 171 1.78 -10.01 -10.35
CA PRO A 171 3.03 -10.70 -10.05
C PRO A 171 3.16 -10.95 -8.54
N ALA A 172 3.56 -12.17 -8.16
CA ALA A 172 3.54 -12.61 -6.77
C ALA A 172 4.33 -11.70 -5.81
N GLU A 173 5.42 -11.11 -6.29
CA GLU A 173 6.28 -10.17 -5.56
C GLU A 173 5.64 -8.80 -5.26
N PHE A 174 4.59 -8.43 -6.00
CA PHE A 174 3.84 -7.19 -5.82
C PHE A 174 2.46 -7.42 -5.19
N ARG A 175 1.99 -8.67 -5.17
CA ARG A 175 0.68 -9.01 -4.65
C ARG A 175 0.58 -8.65 -3.17
N VAL A 176 -0.54 -8.02 -2.80
CA VAL A 176 -0.83 -7.66 -1.41
C VAL A 176 -1.85 -8.62 -0.84
N LEU A 177 -1.50 -9.25 0.28
CA LEU A 177 -2.42 -10.04 1.09
C LEU A 177 -2.95 -9.16 2.23
N THR A 178 -4.28 -9.05 2.35
CA THR A 178 -4.93 -8.18 3.32
C THR A 178 -4.60 -8.55 4.77
N GLY A 179 -4.55 -9.83 5.11
CA GLY A 179 -4.14 -10.28 6.44
C GLY A 179 -2.71 -9.86 6.79
N HIS A 180 -1.79 -9.96 5.82
CA HIS A 180 -0.39 -9.55 6.02
C HIS A 180 -0.28 -8.03 6.12
N ALA A 181 -1.01 -7.29 5.28
CA ALA A 181 -1.10 -5.84 5.34
C ALA A 181 -1.59 -5.37 6.72
N HIS A 182 -2.67 -5.96 7.23
CA HIS A 182 -3.15 -5.70 8.59
C HIS A 182 -2.07 -6.00 9.66
N PHE A 183 -1.34 -7.10 9.53
CA PHE A 183 -0.27 -7.45 10.47
C PHE A 183 0.84 -6.39 10.50
N VAL A 184 1.35 -5.99 9.33
CA VAL A 184 2.44 -5.00 9.25
C VAL A 184 1.97 -3.60 9.65
N THR A 185 0.74 -3.20 9.32
CA THR A 185 0.19 -1.92 9.78
C THR A 185 0.03 -1.89 11.30
N ALA A 186 -0.40 -3.00 11.93
CA ALA A 186 -0.46 -3.09 13.39
C ALA A 186 0.94 -2.90 14.01
N ARG A 187 1.97 -3.51 13.41
CA ARG A 187 3.37 -3.35 13.84
C ARG A 187 3.82 -1.88 13.75
N SER A 188 3.53 -1.20 12.64
CA SER A 188 3.84 0.24 12.48
C SER A 188 3.13 1.11 13.51
N CYS A 189 1.86 0.85 13.81
CA CYS A 189 1.15 1.55 14.89
C CYS A 189 1.84 1.33 16.26
N MET A 190 2.24 0.10 16.57
CA MET A 190 2.93 -0.20 17.83
C MET A 190 4.30 0.50 17.91
N GLU A 191 5.04 0.57 16.80
CA GLU A 191 6.29 1.34 16.72
C GLU A 191 6.08 2.82 17.01
N VAL A 192 5.02 3.44 16.47
CA VAL A 192 4.64 4.83 16.76
C VAL A 192 4.35 4.98 18.25
N ILE A 193 3.54 4.10 18.84
CA ILE A 193 3.17 4.15 20.26
C ILE A 193 4.41 4.03 21.16
N VAL A 194 5.29 3.05 20.90
CA VAL A 194 6.50 2.81 21.68
C VAL A 194 7.47 3.99 21.59
N LYS A 195 7.61 4.63 20.41
CA LYS A 195 8.52 5.77 20.21
C LYS A 195 7.97 7.10 20.71
N ALA A 196 6.65 7.29 20.68
CA ALA A 196 6.04 8.57 21.02
C ALA A 196 6.15 8.89 22.52
N GLY A 197 6.13 7.86 23.37
CA GLY A 197 5.97 8.05 24.81
C GLY A 197 4.73 8.93 25.08
N SER A 198 4.90 10.05 25.79
CA SER A 198 3.81 10.97 26.15
C SER A 198 3.47 12.04 25.10
N ARG A 199 4.08 12.01 23.90
CA ARG A 199 3.91 13.05 22.88
C ARG A 199 2.63 12.83 22.09
N SER A 200 1.72 13.79 22.08
CA SER A 200 0.51 13.73 21.25
C SER A 200 0.80 14.28 19.86
N ASP A 201 0.53 13.47 18.84
CA ASP A 201 0.37 13.89 17.45
C ASP A 201 -0.77 13.08 16.79
N VAL A 202 -1.20 13.50 15.61
CA VAL A 202 -2.35 12.87 14.93
C VAL A 202 -2.06 11.41 14.57
N ILE A 203 -0.79 11.05 14.32
CA ILE A 203 -0.48 9.67 13.96
C ILE A 203 -0.45 8.74 15.17
N LEU A 204 -0.08 9.26 16.34
CA LEU A 204 -0.23 8.54 17.59
C LEU A 204 -1.71 8.27 17.88
N GLU A 205 -2.59 9.24 17.66
CA GLU A 205 -4.04 9.07 17.86
C GLU A 205 -4.58 7.91 17.02
N TYR A 206 -4.32 7.92 15.70
CA TYR A 206 -4.64 6.80 14.81
C TYR A 206 -4.09 5.48 15.35
N SER A 207 -2.81 5.48 15.74
CA SER A 207 -2.09 4.28 16.16
C SER A 207 -2.71 3.68 17.42
N VAL A 208 -2.98 4.49 18.45
CA VAL A 208 -3.64 4.06 19.69
C VAL A 208 -5.04 3.51 19.41
N GLN A 209 -5.80 4.17 18.53
CA GLN A 209 -7.18 3.79 18.24
C GLN A 209 -7.31 2.51 17.39
N HIS A 210 -6.29 2.15 16.60
CA HIS A 210 -6.45 1.15 15.55
C HIS A 210 -5.47 -0.03 15.56
N TRP A 211 -4.34 0.04 16.28
CA TRP A 211 -3.34 -1.05 16.26
C TRP A 211 -3.95 -2.43 16.53
N TYR A 212 -4.83 -2.54 17.53
CA TYR A 212 -5.47 -3.78 17.94
C TYR A 212 -6.52 -4.27 16.93
N ARG A 213 -7.18 -3.35 16.21
CA ARG A 213 -8.14 -3.70 15.14
C ARG A 213 -7.42 -4.27 13.93
N HIS A 214 -6.29 -3.67 13.56
CA HIS A 214 -5.43 -4.24 12.53
C HIS A 214 -4.95 -5.62 12.94
N LEU A 215 -4.49 -5.76 14.18
CA LEU A 215 -4.02 -7.03 14.70
C LEU A 215 -5.11 -8.13 14.70
N TRP A 216 -6.34 -7.80 15.12
CA TRP A 216 -7.48 -8.70 15.04
C TRP A 216 -7.77 -9.17 13.61
N LYS A 217 -7.83 -8.24 12.65
CA LYS A 217 -8.09 -8.54 11.23
C LYS A 217 -6.95 -9.33 10.56
N ALA A 218 -5.73 -9.26 11.10
CA ALA A 218 -4.62 -10.06 10.62
C ALA A 218 -4.77 -11.56 10.97
N VAL A 219 -5.43 -11.86 12.09
CA VAL A 219 -5.54 -13.21 12.68
C VAL A 219 -6.81 -13.94 12.27
N ASP A 220 -7.76 -13.26 11.62
CA ASP A 220 -9.00 -13.84 11.08
C ASP A 220 -8.78 -14.81 9.89
N GLY A 221 -7.52 -15.12 9.56
CA GLY A 221 -7.15 -16.14 8.57
C GLY A 221 -6.14 -17.15 9.11
N ASP A 222 -6.06 -18.33 8.48
CA ASP A 222 -5.13 -19.43 8.84
C ASP A 222 -3.64 -19.13 8.58
N VAL A 223 -3.25 -17.86 8.46
CA VAL A 223 -1.87 -17.44 8.16
C VAL A 223 -1.17 -17.03 9.44
N THR A 224 -0.01 -17.64 9.69
CA THR A 224 0.86 -17.27 10.81
C THR A 224 2.02 -16.40 10.37
N TYR A 225 2.33 -15.40 11.20
CA TYR A 225 3.40 -14.46 10.96
C TYR A 225 4.46 -14.63 12.06
N GLU A 226 5.63 -15.14 11.70
CA GLU A 226 6.80 -15.12 12.58
C GLU A 226 7.57 -13.82 12.36
N ASP A 227 7.39 -12.86 13.27
CA ASP A 227 8.11 -11.58 13.26
C ASP A 227 8.67 -11.30 14.66
N GLU A 228 10.00 -11.42 14.81
CA GLU A 228 10.73 -11.12 16.05
C GLU A 228 10.53 -9.67 16.51
N ARG A 229 10.41 -8.72 15.57
CA ARG A 229 10.16 -7.32 15.90
C ARG A 229 8.80 -7.14 16.54
N MET A 230 7.79 -7.84 16.04
CA MET A 230 6.45 -7.83 16.63
C MET A 230 6.48 -8.32 18.09
N TRP A 231 7.27 -9.36 18.38
CA TRP A 231 7.44 -9.85 19.76
C TRP A 231 8.11 -8.84 20.68
N ASN A 232 9.18 -8.20 20.19
CA ASN A 232 9.85 -7.14 20.95
C ASN A 232 8.91 -5.96 21.22
N LEU A 233 8.10 -5.57 20.23
CA LEU A 233 7.08 -4.54 20.39
C LEU A 233 6.02 -4.93 21.41
N PHE A 234 5.56 -6.18 21.46
CA PHE A 234 4.66 -6.62 22.53
C PHE A 234 5.29 -6.48 23.92
N GLN A 235 6.59 -6.72 24.07
CA GLN A 235 7.28 -6.50 25.35
C GLN A 235 7.30 -5.01 25.71
N HIS A 236 7.68 -4.14 24.76
CA HIS A 236 7.71 -2.69 24.98
C HIS A 236 6.32 -2.10 25.25
N MET A 237 5.28 -2.60 24.58
CA MET A 237 3.89 -2.19 24.83
C MET A 237 3.43 -2.49 26.26
N MET A 238 4.08 -3.41 26.98
CA MET A 238 3.82 -3.69 28.39
C MET A 238 4.59 -2.79 29.37
N GLU A 239 5.55 -2.00 28.91
CA GLU A 239 6.29 -1.09 29.78
C GLU A 239 5.33 -0.06 30.36
N GLU A 240 5.47 0.24 31.66
CA GLU A 240 4.55 1.14 32.37
C GLU A 240 4.45 2.51 31.68
N ALA A 241 5.59 3.03 31.20
CA ALA A 241 5.66 4.27 30.45
C ALA A 241 4.87 4.26 29.12
N VAL A 242 4.67 3.08 28.52
CA VAL A 242 3.97 2.91 27.23
C VAL A 242 2.49 2.56 27.46
N VAL A 243 2.18 1.77 28.49
CA VAL A 243 0.79 1.38 28.82
C VAL A 243 -0.10 2.61 29.03
N HIS A 244 0.39 3.64 29.72
CA HIS A 244 -0.38 4.88 29.93
C HIS A 244 -0.71 5.63 28.64
N VAL A 245 0.03 5.38 27.55
CA VAL A 245 -0.19 6.02 26.24
C VAL A 245 -1.41 5.43 25.54
N TRP A 246 -1.57 4.11 25.58
CA TRP A 246 -2.60 3.40 24.82
C TRP A 246 -3.76 2.85 25.66
N ALA A 247 -3.61 2.69 26.97
CA ALA A 247 -4.66 2.15 27.85
C ALA A 247 -5.78 3.15 28.18
N THR A 248 -5.78 4.34 27.56
CA THR A 248 -6.77 5.40 27.77
C THR A 248 -8.07 5.15 27.00
N THR A 249 -8.14 4.15 26.12
CA THR A 249 -9.32 3.88 25.27
C THR A 249 -9.64 2.39 25.09
N TYR A 250 -10.94 2.05 25.15
CA TYR A 250 -11.57 0.75 24.81
C TYR A 250 -10.83 -0.54 25.22
N LEU A 251 -10.65 -0.76 26.53
CA LEU A 251 -9.92 -1.91 27.10
C LEU A 251 -10.45 -3.30 26.73
N MET A 252 -11.74 -3.44 26.39
CA MET A 252 -12.35 -4.76 26.15
C MET A 252 -12.03 -5.31 24.76
N ASP A 253 -12.20 -4.51 23.70
CA ASP A 253 -11.84 -4.92 22.32
C ASP A 253 -10.33 -5.17 22.19
N LEU A 254 -9.56 -4.39 22.92
CA LEU A 254 -8.11 -4.49 23.08
C LEU A 254 -7.68 -5.82 23.71
N PHE A 255 -8.33 -6.20 24.82
CA PHE A 255 -8.10 -7.48 25.48
C PHE A 255 -8.41 -8.66 24.54
N ILE A 256 -9.54 -8.58 23.83
CA ILE A 256 -9.97 -9.62 22.87
C ILE A 256 -8.96 -9.74 21.72
N ALA A 257 -8.53 -8.61 21.14
CA ALA A 257 -7.55 -8.58 20.06
C ALA A 257 -6.20 -9.16 20.47
N VAL A 258 -5.67 -8.73 21.61
CA VAL A 258 -4.43 -9.28 22.17
C VAL A 258 -4.59 -10.77 22.46
N ALA A 259 -5.67 -11.18 23.09
CA ALA A 259 -5.88 -12.57 23.46
C ALA A 259 -5.98 -13.46 22.23
N ALA A 260 -6.73 -13.07 21.20
CA ALA A 260 -6.87 -13.82 19.95
C ALA A 260 -5.56 -13.89 19.17
N THR A 261 -4.82 -12.78 19.10
CA THR A 261 -3.54 -12.73 18.39
C THR A 261 -2.46 -13.49 19.14
N GLY A 262 -2.38 -13.27 20.45
CA GLY A 262 -1.49 -14.03 21.32
C GLY A 262 -1.80 -15.52 21.23
N TRP A 263 -3.07 -15.91 21.18
CA TRP A 263 -3.47 -17.30 20.99
C TRP A 263 -3.10 -17.84 19.61
N GLY A 264 -3.35 -17.10 18.53
CA GLY A 264 -2.98 -17.47 17.16
C GLY A 264 -1.47 -17.65 17.00
N LEU A 265 -0.68 -16.72 17.55
CA LEU A 265 0.78 -16.76 17.56
C LEU A 265 1.34 -17.85 18.48
N LEU A 266 0.67 -18.17 19.60
CA LEU A 266 1.06 -19.23 20.53
C LEU A 266 0.68 -20.64 20.07
N LYS A 267 -0.34 -20.79 19.22
CA LYS A 267 -0.83 -22.08 18.74
C LYS A 267 0.23 -22.85 17.94
N GLN A 268 1.29 -22.17 17.48
CA GLN A 268 2.38 -22.77 16.70
C GLN A 268 3.76 -22.81 17.41
N HIS A 269 3.92 -22.22 18.61
CA HIS A 269 5.20 -22.31 19.34
C HIS A 269 5.05 -22.66 20.83
N ALA A 270 5.80 -23.69 21.25
CA ALA A 270 5.98 -24.11 22.65
C ALA A 270 7.03 -23.27 23.39
N ASP A 271 7.26 -22.02 22.99
CA ASP A 271 8.22 -21.14 23.65
C ASP A 271 7.60 -20.58 24.95
N LYS A 272 8.19 -20.99 26.09
CA LYS A 272 7.75 -20.58 27.42
C LYS A 272 7.85 -19.06 27.62
N ASP A 273 8.82 -18.40 27.00
CA ASP A 273 9.06 -16.98 27.21
C ASP A 273 8.00 -16.14 26.48
N LYS A 274 7.60 -16.55 25.27
CA LYS A 274 6.49 -15.95 24.53
C LYS A 274 5.15 -16.11 25.26
N ARG A 275 4.89 -17.28 25.86
CA ARG A 275 3.70 -17.55 26.70
C ARG A 275 3.65 -16.67 27.93
N GLN A 276 4.80 -16.51 28.60
CA GLN A 276 4.90 -15.62 29.76
C GLN A 276 4.68 -14.15 29.37
N GLY A 277 5.23 -13.70 28.24
CA GLY A 277 5.03 -12.36 27.70
C GLY A 277 3.56 -12.02 27.51
N ILE A 278 2.82 -12.85 26.76
CA ILE A 278 1.38 -12.64 26.53
C ILE A 278 0.59 -12.72 27.84
N SER A 279 0.89 -13.68 28.72
CA SER A 279 0.21 -13.78 30.01
C SER A 279 0.42 -12.53 30.87
N ARG A 280 1.60 -11.92 30.85
CA ARG A 280 1.88 -10.64 31.54
C ARG A 280 1.09 -9.49 30.91
N LEU A 281 1.03 -9.42 29.58
CA LEU A 281 0.29 -8.37 28.88
C LEU A 281 -1.21 -8.46 29.23
N LEU A 282 -1.79 -9.65 29.17
CA LEU A 282 -3.18 -9.90 29.57
C LEU A 282 -3.47 -9.58 31.05
N ARG A 283 -2.49 -9.75 31.94
CA ARG A 283 -2.64 -9.34 33.36
C ARG A 283 -2.58 -7.83 33.54
N LYS A 284 -1.73 -7.12 32.80
CA LYS A 284 -1.62 -5.66 32.88
C LYS A 284 -2.81 -4.93 32.27
N VAL A 285 -3.46 -5.53 31.27
CA VAL A 285 -4.68 -5.00 30.64
C VAL A 285 -5.93 -5.24 31.49
N LYS A 286 -5.89 -6.17 32.46
CA LYS A 286 -6.92 -6.26 33.49
C LYS A 286 -6.78 -5.07 34.45
N LEU A 287 -7.56 -4.02 34.21
CA LEU A 287 -8.10 -3.17 35.28
C LEU A 287 -9.13 -3.99 36.08
#